data_AF-A0A929QJ02-F1
#
_entry.id   AF-A0A929QJ02-F1
#
_cell.length_a   1.000
_cell.length_b   1.000
_cell.length_c   1.000
_cell.angle_alpha   90.00
_cell.angle_beta   90.00
_cell.angle_gamma   90.00
#
_symmetry.space_group_name_H-M   'P 1'
#
loop_
_entity.id
_entity.type
_entity.pdbx_description
1 polymer ?
#
loop_
_entity_poly.entity_id
_entity_poly.type
_entity_poly.pdbx_seq_one_letter_code
_entity_poly.pdbx_strand_id
1 'polypeptide(L)'
;KNGEVDFSDASLFMPFATTSSKLNGKLTDIDKKRPSSGEFQGVVGKNGFAQITAKLFPFELKQNTDIKLDFKDIDLTNITPYSGQFVGYKIKKGKLNLNLNYSVVDSKLNGSNFINFDSLTLGEKVDSKDAVNLPLSLAISILSDQNNQINIDLPVEGNLDDPDFKYGGVIWAAVKKLFADITLAPFRFLGNALGLGSKDLSSIDFLAGSSELISSEAPKIADFIKLTGSKPKMKLSITPTYSKLDESFYKNKKLDQKINQIIASSGKDYIAVLNELVPNLKDRSEKALREEALKSIEVDKAKLIELANERANAVKEALIKAGLEAGRININDATSSEPKQNTYTSVLMGVAN
;
A
#
# COMPACT_ATOMS: atom_id res chain seq x y z
N LYS A 1 -43.44 -16.64 5.17
CA LYS A 1 -43.51 -15.56 4.16
C LYS A 1 -43.80 -14.25 4.87
N ASN A 2 -43.29 -13.13 4.35
CA ASN A 2 -43.38 -11.78 4.92
C ASN A 2 -43.07 -11.73 6.43
N GLY A 3 -42.05 -12.46 6.87
CA GLY A 3 -41.61 -12.47 8.26
C GLY A 3 -40.80 -11.22 8.60
N GLU A 4 -40.64 -11.00 9.90
CA GLU A 4 -39.81 -9.95 10.47
C GLU A 4 -38.95 -10.58 11.58
N VAL A 5 -37.68 -10.21 11.62
CA VAL A 5 -36.71 -10.67 12.60
C VAL A 5 -35.90 -9.48 13.08
N ASP A 6 -35.93 -9.25 14.39
CA ASP A 6 -35.05 -8.30 15.04
C ASP A 6 -33.79 -9.02 15.52
N PHE A 7 -32.65 -8.40 15.27
CA PHE A 7 -31.35 -8.85 15.76
C PHE A 7 -30.71 -7.74 16.57
N SER A 8 -30.19 -8.09 17.74
CA SER A 8 -29.42 -7.19 18.58
C SER A 8 -28.16 -7.88 19.09
N ASP A 9 -27.05 -7.17 19.06
CA ASP A 9 -25.79 -7.59 19.65
C ASP A 9 -25.39 -6.61 20.75
N ALA A 10 -25.55 -7.05 21.99
CA ALA A 10 -25.21 -6.30 23.20
C ALA A 10 -23.79 -6.59 23.71
N SER A 11 -23.01 -7.42 23.01
CA SER A 11 -21.61 -7.71 23.37
C SER A 11 -20.65 -6.58 22.98
N LEU A 12 -21.10 -5.68 22.11
CA LEU A 12 -20.34 -4.52 21.65
C LEU A 12 -20.41 -3.36 22.64
N PHE A 13 -19.37 -2.52 22.66
CA PHE A 13 -19.35 -1.33 23.53
C PHE A 13 -20.47 -0.32 23.21
N MET A 14 -20.90 -0.27 21.95
CA MET A 14 -22.17 0.35 21.52
C MET A 14 -23.09 -0.78 21.05
N PRO A 15 -24.28 -0.97 21.62
CA PRO A 15 -25.18 -2.02 21.16
C PRO A 15 -25.52 -1.87 19.67
N PHE A 16 -25.44 -2.96 18.94
CA PHE A 16 -25.93 -3.04 17.57
C PHE A 16 -27.35 -3.57 17.57
N ALA A 17 -28.21 -2.99 16.74
CA ALA A 17 -29.55 -3.52 16.48
C ALA A 17 -29.92 -3.29 15.02
N THR A 18 -30.58 -4.27 14.41
CA THR A 18 -31.11 -4.18 13.06
C THR A 18 -32.35 -5.05 12.92
N THR A 19 -33.23 -4.65 12.01
CA THR A 19 -34.43 -5.41 11.66
C THR A 19 -34.29 -5.96 10.25
N SER A 20 -34.61 -7.23 10.08
CA SER A 20 -34.78 -7.86 8.79
C SER A 20 -36.28 -8.05 8.52
N SER A 21 -36.81 -7.33 7.53
CA SER A 21 -38.23 -7.33 7.18
C SER A 21 -38.47 -8.01 5.83
N LYS A 22 -39.75 -8.23 5.50
CA LYS A 22 -40.18 -8.87 4.24
C LYS A 22 -39.49 -10.21 4.00
N LEU A 23 -39.21 -10.95 5.06
CA LEU A 23 -38.49 -12.20 5.00
C LEU A 23 -39.35 -13.26 4.32
N ASN A 24 -38.88 -13.73 3.19
CA ASN A 24 -39.50 -14.78 2.40
C ASN A 24 -38.48 -15.86 2.17
N GLY A 25 -38.89 -17.11 2.27
CA GLY A 25 -37.99 -18.20 2.02
C GLY A 25 -38.69 -19.53 1.99
N LYS A 26 -37.93 -20.53 1.56
CA LYS A 26 -38.31 -21.93 1.51
C LYS A 26 -37.19 -22.73 2.16
N LEU A 27 -37.57 -23.67 3.00
CA LEU A 27 -36.68 -24.68 3.54
C LEU A 27 -37.25 -26.05 3.15
N THR A 28 -36.41 -26.92 2.61
CA THR A 28 -36.78 -28.29 2.27
C THR A 28 -35.97 -29.27 3.11
N ASP A 29 -36.61 -30.41 3.42
CA ASP A 29 -35.97 -31.63 3.89
C ASP A 29 -35.03 -31.46 5.09
N ILE A 30 -35.58 -31.19 6.28
CA ILE A 30 -34.82 -31.30 7.55
C ILE A 30 -34.71 -32.77 7.91
N ASP A 31 -33.59 -33.40 7.55
CA ASP A 31 -33.37 -34.83 7.71
C ASP A 31 -31.92 -35.14 8.12
N LYS A 32 -31.69 -36.30 8.74
CA LYS A 32 -30.34 -36.74 9.14
C LYS A 32 -29.50 -37.30 7.99
N LYS A 33 -30.15 -37.84 6.97
CA LYS A 33 -29.53 -38.61 5.87
C LYS A 33 -29.63 -37.92 4.52
N ARG A 34 -30.40 -36.82 4.41
CA ARG A 34 -30.58 -36.05 3.18
C ARG A 34 -30.16 -34.60 3.39
N PRO A 35 -29.64 -33.92 2.36
CA PRO A 35 -29.29 -32.52 2.46
C PRO A 35 -30.56 -31.66 2.58
N SER A 36 -30.58 -30.73 3.52
CA SER A 36 -31.54 -29.65 3.56
C SER A 36 -31.15 -28.57 2.56
N SER A 37 -32.15 -27.97 1.90
CA SER A 37 -31.94 -26.81 1.05
C SER A 37 -32.79 -25.65 1.53
N GLY A 38 -32.17 -24.49 1.73
CA GLY A 38 -32.81 -23.27 2.18
C GLY A 38 -32.54 -22.14 1.19
N GLU A 39 -33.56 -21.36 0.89
CA GLU A 39 -33.42 -20.08 0.20
C GLU A 39 -34.24 -19.05 0.97
N PHE A 40 -33.59 -17.96 1.36
CA PHE A 40 -34.19 -16.88 2.12
C PHE A 40 -33.81 -15.55 1.48
N GLN A 41 -34.76 -14.63 1.42
CA GLN A 41 -34.56 -13.27 0.97
C GLN A 41 -35.28 -12.30 1.90
N GLY A 42 -34.75 -11.09 2.05
CA GLY A 42 -35.37 -10.06 2.87
C GLY A 42 -34.73 -8.70 2.69
N VAL A 43 -35.23 -7.76 3.48
CA VAL A 43 -34.73 -6.38 3.55
C VAL A 43 -34.07 -6.17 4.92
N VAL A 44 -32.79 -5.81 4.94
CA VAL A 44 -32.02 -5.49 6.13
C VAL A 44 -32.01 -3.97 6.35
N GLY A 45 -32.38 -3.55 7.56
CA GLY A 45 -32.56 -2.15 7.89
C GLY A 45 -33.65 -1.52 7.02
N LYS A 46 -33.37 -0.34 6.45
CA LYS A 46 -34.36 0.39 5.65
C LYS A 46 -34.55 -0.20 4.24
N ASN A 47 -33.44 -0.39 3.52
CA ASN A 47 -33.46 -0.68 2.08
C ASN A 47 -32.46 -1.76 1.63
N GLY A 48 -31.64 -2.30 2.53
CA GLY A 48 -30.58 -3.25 2.16
C GLY A 48 -31.19 -4.58 1.73
N PHE A 49 -30.70 -5.20 0.66
CA PHE A 49 -31.14 -6.53 0.25
C PHE A 49 -30.26 -7.59 0.89
N ALA A 50 -30.87 -8.70 1.30
CA ALA A 50 -30.17 -9.90 1.73
C ALA A 50 -30.77 -11.13 1.05
N GLN A 51 -29.92 -12.01 0.54
CA GLN A 51 -30.27 -13.36 0.11
C GLN A 51 -29.31 -14.36 0.74
N ILE A 52 -29.86 -15.48 1.21
CA ILE A 52 -29.11 -16.59 1.76
C ILE A 52 -29.59 -17.85 1.07
N THR A 53 -28.67 -18.56 0.41
CA THR A 53 -28.91 -19.92 -0.05
C THR A 53 -28.03 -20.86 0.74
N ALA A 54 -28.61 -21.96 1.21
CA ALA A 54 -27.87 -22.99 1.92
C ALA A 54 -28.25 -24.36 1.38
N LYS A 55 -27.26 -25.22 1.18
CA LYS A 55 -27.43 -26.65 0.93
C LYS A 55 -26.46 -27.38 1.83
N LEU A 56 -26.97 -28.09 2.84
CA LEU A 56 -26.14 -28.68 3.88
C LEU A 56 -26.80 -29.89 4.51
N PHE A 57 -26.02 -30.72 5.20
CA PHE A 57 -26.55 -31.72 6.14
C PHE A 57 -26.67 -31.10 7.53
N PRO A 58 -27.87 -30.82 8.06
CA PRO A 58 -28.03 -30.04 9.30
C PRO A 58 -27.33 -30.63 10.52
N PHE A 59 -27.09 -31.93 10.52
CA PHE A 59 -26.47 -32.68 11.61
C PHE A 59 -25.02 -33.09 11.32
N GLU A 60 -24.52 -32.83 10.11
CA GLU A 60 -23.19 -33.22 9.64
C GLU A 60 -22.55 -32.07 8.82
N LEU A 61 -22.56 -30.86 9.38
CA LEU A 61 -22.15 -29.62 8.68
C LEU A 61 -20.72 -29.70 8.12
N LYS A 62 -19.83 -30.48 8.77
CA LYS A 62 -18.45 -30.65 8.33
C LYS A 62 -18.32 -31.56 7.10
N GLN A 63 -19.29 -32.43 6.84
CA GLN A 63 -19.21 -33.37 5.73
C GLN A 63 -19.50 -32.68 4.39
N ASN A 64 -20.61 -31.94 4.32
CA ASN A 64 -20.99 -31.20 3.14
C ASN A 64 -21.89 -30.00 3.50
N THR A 65 -21.37 -28.80 3.26
CA THR A 65 -22.10 -27.54 3.43
C THR A 65 -21.76 -26.62 2.27
N ASP A 66 -22.76 -26.02 1.65
CA ASP A 66 -22.63 -24.91 0.71
C ASP A 66 -23.56 -23.79 1.21
N ILE A 67 -22.99 -22.62 1.50
CA ILE A 67 -23.73 -21.43 1.93
C ILE A 67 -23.28 -20.27 1.07
N LYS A 68 -24.25 -19.57 0.49
CA LYS A 68 -24.04 -18.29 -0.19
C LYS A 68 -24.82 -17.22 0.53
N LEU A 69 -24.15 -16.11 0.81
CA LEU A 69 -24.75 -14.93 1.38
C LEU A 69 -24.48 -13.74 0.48
N ASP A 70 -25.55 -13.11 0.02
CA ASP A 70 -25.53 -11.95 -0.84
C ASP A 70 -26.19 -10.79 -0.12
N PHE A 71 -25.43 -9.74 0.15
CA PHE A 71 -25.92 -8.51 0.71
C PHE A 71 -25.66 -7.38 -0.26
N LYS A 72 -26.67 -6.54 -0.50
CA LYS A 72 -26.55 -5.42 -1.42
C LYS A 72 -27.14 -4.16 -0.82
N ASP A 73 -26.45 -3.04 -1.02
CA ASP A 73 -26.85 -1.71 -0.58
C ASP A 73 -27.10 -1.63 0.95
N ILE A 74 -26.31 -2.36 1.75
CA ILE A 74 -26.38 -2.25 3.22
C ILE A 74 -25.79 -0.91 3.64
N ASP A 75 -26.53 -0.12 4.42
CA ASP A 75 -26.04 1.17 4.94
C ASP A 75 -24.91 0.94 5.96
N LEU A 76 -23.70 1.36 5.61
CA LEU A 76 -22.52 1.17 6.45
C LEU A 76 -22.61 1.91 7.78
N THR A 77 -23.40 2.99 7.86
CA THR A 77 -23.55 3.75 9.11
C THR A 77 -24.15 2.89 10.21
N ASN A 78 -24.99 1.91 9.86
CA ASN A 78 -25.57 0.94 10.80
C ASN A 78 -24.52 -0.02 11.37
N ILE A 79 -23.38 -0.20 10.71
CA ILE A 79 -22.29 -1.12 11.11
C ILE A 79 -21.26 -0.41 12.02
N THR A 80 -21.45 0.88 12.30
CA THR A 80 -20.59 1.68 13.19
C THR A 80 -20.28 1.03 14.54
N PRO A 81 -21.20 0.33 15.22
CA PRO A 81 -20.87 -0.43 16.43
C PRO A 81 -19.68 -1.38 16.27
N TYR A 82 -19.65 -2.17 15.19
CA TYR A 82 -18.56 -3.09 14.90
C TYR A 82 -17.29 -2.35 14.45
N SER A 83 -17.41 -1.35 13.56
CA SER A 83 -16.24 -0.64 13.06
C SER A 83 -15.56 0.18 14.16
N GLY A 84 -16.34 0.78 15.06
CA GLY A 84 -15.81 1.49 16.22
C GLY A 84 -15.01 0.57 17.14
N GLN A 85 -15.50 -0.65 17.39
CA GLN A 85 -14.85 -1.57 18.30
C GLN A 85 -13.57 -2.16 17.71
N PHE A 86 -13.64 -2.65 16.47
CA PHE A 86 -12.57 -3.48 15.91
C PHE A 86 -11.60 -2.74 15.00
N VAL A 87 -12.01 -1.62 14.40
CA VAL A 87 -11.13 -0.81 13.54
C VAL A 87 -10.94 0.62 14.04
N GLY A 88 -11.61 1.03 15.12
CA GLY A 88 -11.36 2.30 15.81
C GLY A 88 -11.93 3.54 15.12
N TYR A 89 -12.92 3.39 14.23
CA TYR A 89 -13.56 4.53 13.55
C TYR A 89 -15.06 4.31 13.41
N LYS A 90 -15.82 5.40 13.59
CA LYS A 90 -17.21 5.48 13.11
C LYS A 90 -17.22 5.52 11.59
N ILE A 91 -18.37 5.19 10.99
CA ILE A 91 -18.58 5.39 9.56
C ILE A 91 -19.52 6.56 9.35
N LYS A 92 -19.05 7.58 8.60
CA LYS A 92 -19.85 8.77 8.30
C LYS A 92 -20.83 8.53 7.15
N LYS A 93 -20.40 7.75 6.15
CA LYS A 93 -21.19 7.45 4.94
C LYS A 93 -20.63 6.22 4.22
N GLY A 94 -21.52 5.53 3.52
CA GLY A 94 -21.19 4.59 2.45
C GLY A 94 -22.18 3.43 2.41
N LYS A 95 -22.01 2.54 1.44
CA LYS A 95 -22.77 1.28 1.39
C LYS A 95 -21.84 0.09 1.31
N LEU A 96 -22.33 -1.04 1.79
CA LEU A 96 -21.66 -2.33 1.78
C LEU A 96 -22.43 -3.29 0.88
N ASN A 97 -21.67 -3.93 0.00
CA ASN A 97 -22.11 -5.08 -0.76
C ASN A 97 -21.20 -6.26 -0.40
N LEU A 98 -21.78 -7.43 -0.14
CA LEU A 98 -21.06 -8.64 0.22
C LEU A 98 -21.55 -9.77 -0.69
N ASN A 99 -20.62 -10.53 -1.26
CA ASN A 99 -20.89 -11.83 -1.84
C ASN A 99 -19.95 -12.83 -1.15
N LEU A 100 -20.55 -13.69 -0.33
CA LEU A 100 -19.83 -14.63 0.51
C LEU A 100 -20.22 -16.05 0.08
N ASN A 101 -19.26 -16.86 -0.36
CA ASN A 101 -19.49 -18.24 -0.76
C ASN A 101 -18.64 -19.16 0.11
N TYR A 102 -19.29 -20.05 0.84
CA TYR A 102 -18.64 -20.98 1.76
C TYR A 102 -19.00 -22.40 1.40
N SER A 103 -17.98 -23.21 1.11
CA SER A 103 -18.11 -24.64 0.97
C SER A 103 -17.30 -25.36 2.04
N VAL A 104 -17.87 -26.45 2.56
CA VAL A 104 -17.18 -27.39 3.44
C VAL A 104 -17.34 -28.77 2.85
N VAL A 105 -16.22 -29.45 2.62
CA VAL A 105 -16.18 -30.85 2.17
C VAL A 105 -15.17 -31.59 3.02
N ASP A 106 -15.62 -32.63 3.74
CA ASP A 106 -14.78 -33.43 4.64
C ASP A 106 -13.91 -32.57 5.57
N SER A 107 -14.58 -31.66 6.28
CA SER A 107 -14.02 -30.68 7.20
C SER A 107 -13.14 -29.60 6.56
N LYS A 108 -12.88 -29.63 5.26
CA LYS A 108 -12.12 -28.58 4.57
C LYS A 108 -13.04 -27.43 4.21
N LEU A 109 -12.83 -26.29 4.86
CA LEU A 109 -13.49 -25.03 4.56
C LEU A 109 -12.78 -24.33 3.40
N ASN A 110 -13.56 -23.95 2.38
CA ASN A 110 -13.16 -22.99 1.37
C ASN A 110 -14.19 -21.85 1.33
N GLY A 111 -13.72 -20.64 1.61
CA GLY A 111 -14.51 -19.42 1.67
C GLY A 111 -13.99 -18.38 0.68
N SER A 112 -14.88 -17.85 -0.15
CA SER A 112 -14.64 -16.65 -0.96
C SER A 112 -15.43 -15.49 -0.37
N ASN A 113 -14.72 -14.38 -0.10
CA ASN A 113 -15.31 -13.16 0.44
C ASN A 113 -15.05 -12.01 -0.53
N PHE A 114 -16.05 -11.69 -1.34
CA PHE A 114 -16.03 -10.47 -2.12
C PHE A 114 -16.74 -9.37 -1.35
N ILE A 115 -15.98 -8.33 -1.03
CA ILE A 115 -16.43 -7.20 -0.22
C ILE A 115 -16.30 -5.95 -1.08
N ASN A 116 -17.42 -5.25 -1.29
CA ASN A 116 -17.42 -3.98 -1.97
C ASN A 116 -17.94 -2.88 -1.04
N PHE A 117 -17.15 -1.81 -0.92
CA PHE A 117 -17.58 -0.58 -0.28
C PHE A 117 -17.84 0.48 -1.34
N ASP A 118 -19.05 1.03 -1.36
CA ASP A 118 -19.43 2.17 -2.18
C ASP A 118 -19.30 3.45 -1.35
N SER A 119 -18.41 4.35 -1.78
CA SER A 119 -18.30 5.71 -1.24
C SER A 119 -18.05 5.75 0.27
N LEU A 120 -17.30 4.77 0.80
CA LEU A 120 -16.93 4.71 2.22
C LEU A 120 -16.20 5.99 2.64
N THR A 121 -16.71 6.60 3.71
CA THR A 121 -16.12 7.76 4.36
C THR A 121 -16.03 7.48 5.86
N LEU A 122 -14.82 7.52 6.40
CA LEU A 122 -14.59 7.39 7.83
C LEU A 122 -15.16 8.61 8.57
N GLY A 123 -15.70 8.36 9.75
CA GLY A 123 -16.12 9.37 10.71
C GLY A 123 -15.06 9.61 11.78
N GLU A 124 -15.53 9.95 12.97
CA GLU A 124 -14.69 10.18 14.15
C GLU A 124 -13.94 8.91 14.56
N LYS A 125 -12.72 9.08 15.08
CA LYS A 125 -12.02 8.01 15.79
C LYS A 125 -12.81 7.57 17.01
N VAL A 126 -12.75 6.29 17.30
CA VAL A 126 -13.32 5.68 18.49
C VAL A 126 -12.17 5.10 19.29
N ASP A 127 -12.08 5.48 20.57
CA ASP A 127 -11.16 4.84 21.49
C ASP A 127 -11.72 3.47 21.88
N SER A 128 -11.09 2.41 21.38
CA SER A 128 -11.46 1.03 21.66
C SER A 128 -10.20 0.21 21.90
N LYS A 129 -10.18 -0.53 23.01
CA LYS A 129 -9.07 -1.41 23.39
C LYS A 129 -8.91 -2.59 22.43
N ASP A 130 -9.99 -2.96 21.74
CA ASP A 130 -10.02 -4.06 20.78
C ASP A 130 -9.69 -3.59 19.35
N ALA A 131 -9.51 -2.29 19.14
CA ALA A 131 -9.27 -1.74 17.80
C ALA A 131 -7.86 -2.08 17.31
N VAL A 132 -7.79 -2.63 16.10
CA VAL A 132 -6.52 -2.87 15.43
C VAL A 132 -6.01 -1.55 14.84
N ASN A 133 -4.72 -1.26 15.05
CA ASN A 133 -4.07 -0.09 14.47
C ASN A 133 -3.83 -0.28 12.95
N LEU A 134 -4.84 0.03 12.14
CA LEU A 134 -4.80 -0.10 10.68
C LEU A 134 -4.68 1.29 10.01
N PRO A 135 -3.89 1.43 8.94
CA PRO A 135 -3.78 2.68 8.18
C PRO A 135 -4.97 2.85 7.22
N LEU A 136 -6.18 3.00 7.78
CA LEU A 136 -7.42 3.00 6.99
C LEU A 136 -7.46 4.10 5.93
N SER A 137 -6.98 5.31 6.23
CA SER A 137 -6.93 6.40 5.25
C SER A 137 -6.06 6.04 4.03
N LEU A 138 -4.92 5.38 4.27
CA LEU A 138 -4.02 4.93 3.21
C LEU A 138 -4.66 3.82 2.38
N ALA A 139 -5.29 2.85 3.04
CA ALA A 139 -5.99 1.79 2.34
C ALA A 139 -7.14 2.35 1.50
N ILE A 140 -7.93 3.30 2.02
CA ILE A 140 -8.99 3.95 1.26
C ILE A 140 -8.42 4.71 0.05
N SER A 141 -7.30 5.44 0.21
CA SER A 141 -6.71 6.20 -0.89
C SER A 141 -6.16 5.31 -2.01
N ILE A 142 -5.58 4.16 -1.65
CA ILE A 142 -4.99 3.17 -2.57
C ILE A 142 -6.05 2.25 -3.19
N LEU A 143 -7.07 1.86 -2.43
CA LEU A 143 -8.06 0.88 -2.90
C LEU A 143 -9.20 1.52 -3.67
N SER A 144 -9.59 2.76 -3.34
CA SER A 144 -10.70 3.46 -4.04
C SER A 144 -10.38 3.64 -5.52
N ASP A 145 -11.33 3.27 -6.38
CA ASP A 145 -11.28 3.56 -7.81
C ASP A 145 -11.94 4.90 -8.15
N GLN A 146 -12.02 5.19 -9.46
CA GLN A 146 -12.66 6.37 -10.05
C GLN A 146 -14.17 6.52 -9.72
N ASN A 147 -14.83 5.42 -9.36
CA ASN A 147 -16.24 5.39 -8.99
C ASN A 147 -16.44 5.43 -7.47
N ASN A 148 -15.38 5.72 -6.70
CA ASN A 148 -15.36 5.63 -5.24
C ASN A 148 -15.67 4.24 -4.69
N GLN A 149 -15.42 3.19 -5.48
CA GLN A 149 -15.62 1.81 -5.07
C GLN A 149 -14.31 1.24 -4.51
N ILE A 150 -14.42 0.46 -3.45
CA ILE A 150 -13.33 -0.36 -2.91
C ILE A 150 -13.77 -1.80 -3.04
N ASN A 151 -13.10 -2.57 -3.89
CA ASN A 151 -13.34 -4.00 -4.08
C ASN A 151 -12.21 -4.79 -3.41
N ILE A 152 -12.58 -5.71 -2.53
CA ILE A 152 -11.66 -6.53 -1.76
C ILE A 152 -12.07 -7.98 -1.95
N ASP A 153 -11.11 -8.81 -2.33
CA ASP A 153 -11.25 -10.27 -2.38
C ASP A 153 -10.37 -10.88 -1.28
N LEU A 154 -11.00 -11.57 -0.34
CA LEU A 154 -10.35 -12.22 0.79
C LEU A 154 -10.71 -13.71 0.82
N PRO A 155 -9.93 -14.57 0.13
CA PRO A 155 -10.10 -16.01 0.25
C PRO A 155 -9.71 -16.48 1.65
N VAL A 156 -10.45 -17.46 2.17
CA VAL A 156 -10.29 -18.03 3.51
C VAL A 156 -10.39 -19.53 3.39
N GLU A 157 -9.34 -20.23 3.79
CA GLU A 157 -9.29 -21.68 3.75
C GLU A 157 -8.90 -22.21 5.13
N GLY A 158 -9.29 -23.44 5.43
CA GLY A 158 -8.84 -24.12 6.63
C GLY A 158 -9.49 -25.48 6.84
N ASN A 159 -9.09 -26.15 7.91
CA ASN A 159 -9.64 -27.44 8.31
C ASN A 159 -10.42 -27.28 9.62
N LEU A 160 -11.70 -27.62 9.61
CA LEU A 160 -12.59 -27.55 10.77
C LEU A 160 -12.30 -28.62 11.83
N ASP A 161 -11.47 -29.61 11.53
CA ASP A 161 -11.00 -30.61 12.50
C ASP A 161 -9.68 -30.21 13.16
N ASP A 162 -9.02 -29.16 12.69
CA ASP A 162 -7.86 -28.61 13.36
C ASP A 162 -8.31 -27.90 14.66
N PRO A 163 -7.82 -28.35 15.84
CA PRO A 163 -8.22 -27.76 17.13
C PRO A 163 -7.75 -26.30 17.27
N ASP A 164 -6.73 -25.87 16.54
CA ASP A 164 -6.23 -24.50 16.53
C ASP A 164 -6.97 -23.62 15.52
N PHE A 165 -7.79 -24.21 14.64
CA PHE A 165 -8.56 -23.47 13.66
C PHE A 165 -9.60 -22.58 14.34
N LYS A 166 -9.44 -21.27 14.15
CA LYS A 166 -10.43 -20.26 14.54
C LYS A 166 -10.80 -19.46 13.31
N TYR A 167 -12.04 -19.60 12.85
CA TYR A 167 -12.55 -18.90 11.66
C TYR A 167 -12.26 -17.39 11.69
N GLY A 168 -12.57 -16.72 12.82
CA GLY A 168 -12.26 -15.30 12.98
C GLY A 168 -10.76 -14.98 12.94
N GLY A 169 -9.90 -15.90 13.41
CA GLY A 169 -8.46 -15.77 13.33
C GLY A 169 -7.93 -15.80 11.89
N VAL A 170 -8.48 -16.66 11.03
CA VAL A 170 -8.10 -16.74 9.61
C VAL A 170 -8.52 -15.49 8.86
N ILE A 171 -9.76 -15.02 9.08
CA ILE A 171 -10.25 -13.74 8.52
C ILE A 171 -9.33 -12.59 8.93
N TRP A 172 -9.00 -12.49 10.23
CA TRP A 172 -8.12 -11.43 10.73
C TRP A 172 -6.69 -11.53 10.20
N ALA A 173 -6.17 -12.74 9.95
CA ALA A 173 -4.87 -12.92 9.33
C ALA A 173 -4.87 -12.40 7.88
N ALA A 174 -5.92 -12.71 7.12
CA ALA A 174 -6.09 -12.21 5.75
C ALA A 174 -6.20 -10.68 5.70
N VAL A 175 -6.97 -10.07 6.61
CA VAL A 175 -7.07 -8.61 6.74
C VAL A 175 -5.71 -8.00 7.09
N LYS A 176 -4.99 -8.52 8.11
CA LYS A 176 -3.65 -8.00 8.47
C LYS A 176 -2.67 -8.08 7.30
N LYS A 177 -2.70 -9.19 6.55
CA LYS A 177 -1.85 -9.37 5.36
C LYS A 177 -2.15 -8.32 4.29
N LEU A 178 -3.42 -8.08 3.97
CA LEU A 178 -3.83 -7.05 3.01
C LEU A 178 -3.27 -5.67 3.40
N PHE A 179 -3.44 -5.25 4.66
CA PHE A 179 -2.92 -3.96 5.12
C PHE A 179 -1.39 -3.91 5.17
N ALA A 180 -0.73 -5.01 5.57
CA ALA A 180 0.73 -5.11 5.54
C ALA A 180 1.27 -4.93 4.11
N ASP A 181 0.69 -5.60 3.11
CA ASP A 181 1.09 -5.49 1.71
C ASP A 181 0.95 -4.05 1.18
N ILE A 182 -0.13 -3.36 1.55
CA ILE A 182 -0.37 -1.95 1.19
C ILE A 182 0.68 -1.02 1.82
N THR A 183 1.04 -1.24 3.08
CA THR A 183 2.01 -0.38 3.79
C THR A 183 3.46 -0.61 3.37
N LEU A 184 3.87 -1.87 3.27
CA LEU A 184 5.25 -2.25 3.03
C LEU A 184 5.64 -2.13 1.56
N ALA A 185 4.68 -2.31 0.65
CA ALA A 185 4.94 -2.31 -0.79
C ALA A 185 3.74 -1.81 -1.62
N PRO A 186 3.30 -0.55 -1.43
CA PRO A 186 2.08 -0.02 -2.07
C PRO A 186 2.08 -0.14 -3.59
N PHE A 187 3.21 0.16 -4.25
CA PHE A 187 3.30 0.06 -5.70
C PHE A 187 3.34 -1.37 -6.23
N ARG A 188 3.90 -2.32 -5.46
CA ARG A 188 3.85 -3.74 -5.83
C ARG A 188 2.41 -4.26 -5.74
N PHE A 189 1.70 -3.89 -4.68
CA PHE A 189 0.28 -4.20 -4.52
C PHE A 189 -0.55 -3.66 -5.70
N LEU A 190 -0.33 -2.39 -6.09
CA LEU A 190 -1.04 -1.77 -7.22
C LEU A 190 -0.61 -2.27 -8.60
N GLY A 191 0.68 -2.57 -8.78
CA GLY A 191 1.26 -2.99 -10.06
C GLY A 191 0.68 -4.29 -10.58
N ASN A 192 0.42 -5.24 -9.67
CA ASN A 192 -0.24 -6.51 -9.99
C ASN A 192 -1.66 -6.29 -10.53
N ALA A 193 -2.43 -5.36 -9.94
CA ALA A 193 -3.81 -5.09 -10.34
C ALA A 193 -3.93 -4.37 -11.70
N LEU A 194 -2.92 -3.59 -12.09
CA LEU A 194 -2.94 -2.80 -13.33
C LEU A 194 -2.12 -3.41 -14.47
N GLY A 195 -1.63 -4.65 -14.29
CA GLY A 195 -0.79 -5.33 -15.28
C GLY A 195 0.53 -4.61 -15.56
N LEU A 196 1.06 -3.87 -14.59
CA LEU A 196 2.33 -3.14 -14.70
C LEU A 196 3.56 -4.06 -14.51
N GLY A 197 3.33 -5.36 -14.24
CA GLY A 197 4.38 -6.35 -14.05
C GLY A 197 5.19 -6.13 -12.77
N SER A 198 6.40 -6.70 -12.72
CA SER A 198 7.34 -6.59 -11.60
C SER A 198 8.17 -5.30 -11.58
N LYS A 199 7.69 -4.22 -12.25
CA LYS A 199 8.41 -2.95 -12.31
C LYS A 199 8.59 -2.37 -10.90
N ASP A 200 9.83 -2.01 -10.57
CA ASP A 200 10.14 -1.31 -9.33
C ASP A 200 9.80 0.18 -9.46
N LEU A 201 8.65 0.55 -8.88
CA LEU A 201 8.17 1.93 -8.79
C LEU A 201 8.41 2.53 -7.40
N SER A 202 9.23 1.89 -6.55
CA SER A 202 9.60 2.45 -5.24
C SER A 202 10.66 3.55 -5.34
N SER A 203 11.27 3.73 -6.51
CA SER A 203 12.33 4.71 -6.72
C SER A 203 12.46 5.15 -8.17
N ILE A 204 13.07 6.33 -8.35
CA ILE A 204 13.56 6.85 -9.63
C ILE A 204 15.07 7.10 -9.51
N ASP A 205 15.83 6.53 -10.43
CA ASP A 205 17.30 6.49 -10.38
C ASP A 205 17.93 7.70 -11.10
N PHE A 206 18.98 8.29 -10.50
CA PHE A 206 19.75 9.41 -11.05
C PHE A 206 21.24 9.12 -11.02
N LEU A 207 21.99 9.75 -11.93
CA LEU A 207 23.45 9.73 -11.92
C LEU A 207 24.02 10.61 -10.81
N ALA A 208 25.18 10.22 -10.30
CA ALA A 208 25.89 10.98 -9.27
C ALA A 208 26.13 12.44 -9.72
N GLY A 209 25.80 13.40 -8.85
CA GLY A 209 26.00 14.83 -9.16
C GLY A 209 25.05 15.43 -10.19
N SER A 210 24.07 14.67 -10.69
CA SER A 210 23.09 15.13 -11.69
C SER A 210 21.65 15.08 -11.15
N SER A 211 20.86 16.08 -11.53
CA SER A 211 19.41 16.15 -11.34
C SER A 211 18.60 15.88 -12.61
N GLU A 212 19.27 15.48 -13.70
CA GLU A 212 18.62 15.12 -14.95
C GLU A 212 18.04 13.70 -14.89
N LEU A 213 16.76 13.56 -15.26
CA LEU A 213 16.10 12.27 -15.34
C LEU A 213 16.70 11.44 -16.49
N ILE A 214 17.25 10.28 -16.16
CA ILE A 214 17.83 9.39 -17.18
C ILE A 214 16.74 8.72 -18.03
N SER A 215 17.06 8.44 -19.30
CA SER A 215 16.10 7.94 -20.28
C SER A 215 15.44 6.61 -19.90
N SER A 216 16.15 5.74 -19.18
CA SER A 216 15.63 4.45 -18.69
C SER A 216 14.55 4.61 -17.63
N GLU A 217 14.51 5.75 -16.94
CA GLU A 217 13.57 6.02 -15.86
C GLU A 217 12.32 6.79 -16.33
N ALA A 218 12.39 7.44 -17.49
CA ALA A 218 11.26 8.16 -18.09
C ALA A 218 9.97 7.33 -18.22
N PRO A 219 9.99 6.02 -18.57
CA PRO A 219 8.78 5.20 -18.62
C PRO A 219 8.04 5.07 -17.28
N LYS A 220 8.75 5.17 -16.14
CA LYS A 220 8.11 5.09 -14.81
C LYS A 220 7.15 6.25 -14.57
N ILE A 221 7.40 7.42 -15.15
CA ILE A 221 6.50 8.58 -15.06
C ILE A 221 5.12 8.21 -15.61
N ALA A 222 5.06 7.56 -16.78
CA ALA A 222 3.81 7.10 -17.37
C ALA A 222 3.12 6.03 -16.50
N ASP A 223 3.89 5.13 -15.88
CA ASP A 223 3.34 4.13 -14.95
C ASP A 223 2.71 4.80 -13.71
N PHE A 224 3.33 5.84 -13.14
CA PHE A 224 2.75 6.64 -12.06
C PHE A 224 1.48 7.37 -12.47
N ILE A 225 1.40 7.90 -13.70
CA ILE A 225 0.18 8.50 -14.24
C ILE A 225 -0.94 7.47 -14.36
N LYS A 226 -0.64 6.27 -14.88
CA LYS A 226 -1.62 5.18 -14.96
C LYS A 226 -2.15 4.81 -13.56
N LEU A 227 -1.25 4.66 -12.59
CA LEU A 227 -1.59 4.34 -11.20
C LEU A 227 -2.50 5.41 -10.57
N THR A 228 -2.07 6.67 -10.62
CA THR A 228 -2.81 7.81 -10.02
C THR A 228 -4.08 8.17 -10.78
N GLY A 229 -4.19 7.79 -12.05
CA GLY A 229 -5.42 7.87 -12.83
C GLY A 229 -6.45 6.84 -12.36
N SER A 230 -6.03 5.58 -12.16
CA SER A 230 -6.92 4.52 -11.64
C SER A 230 -7.29 4.71 -10.16
N LYS A 231 -6.42 5.37 -9.38
CA LYS A 231 -6.58 5.60 -7.93
C LYS A 231 -6.69 7.10 -7.63
N PRO A 232 -7.86 7.72 -7.83
CA PRO A 232 -8.00 9.18 -7.81
C PRO A 232 -7.70 9.82 -6.44
N LYS A 233 -7.94 9.08 -5.36
CA LYS A 233 -7.70 9.52 -3.97
C LYS A 233 -6.24 9.35 -3.52
N MET A 234 -5.43 8.62 -4.29
CA MET A 234 -4.03 8.36 -3.96
C MET A 234 -3.18 9.60 -4.19
N LYS A 235 -2.32 9.93 -3.23
CA LYS A 235 -1.26 10.93 -3.39
C LYS A 235 0.10 10.26 -3.46
N LEU A 236 0.97 10.75 -4.31
CA LEU A 236 2.35 10.30 -4.34
C LEU A 236 3.18 11.07 -3.31
N SER A 237 4.16 10.38 -2.73
CA SER A 237 5.19 10.95 -1.89
C SER A 237 6.53 10.82 -2.59
N ILE A 238 7.32 11.90 -2.59
CA ILE A 238 8.68 11.94 -3.14
C ILE A 238 9.61 12.24 -1.97
N THR A 239 10.55 11.35 -1.68
CA THR A 239 11.60 11.60 -0.69
C THR A 239 12.91 11.90 -1.43
N PRO A 240 13.41 13.14 -1.37
CA PRO A 240 14.70 13.51 -1.94
C PRO A 240 15.83 12.71 -1.29
N THR A 241 16.79 12.23 -2.08
CA THR A 241 17.96 11.53 -1.55
C THR A 241 19.28 11.98 -2.16
N TYR A 242 20.32 11.86 -1.36
CA TYR A 242 21.72 11.93 -1.77
C TYR A 242 22.48 10.69 -1.26
N SER A 243 23.60 10.36 -1.89
CA SER A 243 24.41 9.20 -1.48
C SER A 243 25.90 9.51 -1.43
N LYS A 244 26.68 8.52 -0.96
CA LYS A 244 28.16 8.55 -1.01
C LYS A 244 28.72 8.71 -2.43
N LEU A 245 27.96 8.36 -3.48
CA LEU A 245 28.38 8.60 -4.87
C LEU A 245 28.34 10.10 -5.21
N ASP A 246 27.33 10.82 -4.71
CA ASP A 246 27.22 12.27 -4.91
C ASP A 246 28.35 13.01 -4.17
N GLU A 247 28.64 12.57 -2.94
CA GLU A 247 29.78 13.07 -2.19
C GLU A 247 31.09 12.82 -2.95
N SER A 248 31.30 11.60 -3.44
CA SER A 248 32.48 11.24 -4.23
C SER A 248 32.59 12.08 -5.52
N PHE A 249 31.47 12.34 -6.19
CA PHE A 249 31.42 13.19 -7.38
C PHE A 249 31.88 14.62 -7.06
N TYR A 250 31.33 15.23 -5.99
CA TYR A 250 31.73 16.59 -5.62
C TYR A 250 33.16 16.67 -5.09
N LYS A 251 33.65 15.64 -4.38
CA LYS A 251 35.06 15.56 -3.97
C LYS A 251 35.99 15.55 -5.18
N ASN A 252 35.71 14.70 -6.17
CA ASN A 252 36.48 14.65 -7.41
C ASN A 252 36.43 15.99 -8.15
N LYS A 253 35.24 16.55 -8.35
CA LYS A 253 35.08 17.86 -9.03
C LYS A 253 35.88 18.97 -8.35
N LYS A 254 35.85 19.05 -7.02
CA LYS A 254 36.57 20.06 -6.24
C LYS A 254 38.08 19.83 -6.27
N LEU A 255 38.53 18.58 -6.22
CA LEU A 255 39.94 18.23 -6.38
C LEU A 255 40.45 18.62 -7.78
N ASP A 256 39.71 18.27 -8.84
CA ASP A 256 40.07 18.60 -10.22
C ASP A 256 40.15 20.12 -10.43
N GLN A 257 39.20 20.88 -9.86
CA GLN A 257 39.26 22.33 -9.85
C GLN A 257 40.53 22.87 -9.16
N LYS A 258 40.88 22.33 -7.99
CA LYS A 258 42.07 22.72 -7.24
C LYS A 258 43.35 22.38 -8.01
N ILE A 259 43.43 21.19 -8.60
CA ILE A 259 44.56 20.76 -9.43
C ILE A 259 44.71 21.70 -10.63
N ASN A 260 43.63 21.95 -11.37
CA ASN A 260 43.67 22.82 -12.54
C ASN A 260 44.07 24.26 -12.19
N GLN A 261 43.63 24.78 -11.04
CA GLN A 261 44.06 26.09 -10.54
C GLN A 261 45.57 26.13 -10.26
N ILE A 262 46.13 25.11 -9.61
CA ILE A 262 47.56 25.03 -9.31
C ILE A 262 48.39 24.86 -10.59
N ILE A 263 47.95 24.02 -11.54
CA ILE A 263 48.61 23.86 -12.85
C ILE A 263 48.65 25.22 -13.56
N ALA A 264 47.53 25.94 -13.60
CA ALA A 264 47.45 27.26 -14.24
C ALA A 264 48.33 28.31 -13.56
N SER A 265 48.50 28.27 -12.22
CA SER A 265 49.28 29.27 -11.50
C SER A 265 50.77 28.96 -11.40
N SER A 266 51.17 27.67 -11.43
CA SER A 266 52.55 27.23 -11.19
C SER A 266 53.26 26.67 -12.42
N GLY A 267 52.52 26.32 -13.47
CA GLY A 267 53.05 25.65 -14.67
C GLY A 267 53.50 24.20 -14.43
N LYS A 268 53.23 23.62 -13.25
CA LYS A 268 53.56 22.23 -12.92
C LYS A 268 52.66 21.25 -13.67
N ASP A 269 53.18 20.05 -13.93
CA ASP A 269 52.36 18.95 -14.46
C ASP A 269 51.44 18.33 -13.38
N TYR A 270 50.47 17.53 -13.83
CA TYR A 270 49.45 16.90 -12.98
C TYR A 270 50.04 16.07 -11.82
N ILE A 271 51.10 15.30 -12.06
CA ILE A 271 51.72 14.44 -11.03
C ILE A 271 52.49 15.30 -10.02
N ALA A 272 53.18 16.34 -10.48
CA ALA A 272 53.86 17.28 -9.59
C ALA A 272 52.87 18.00 -8.66
N VAL A 273 51.69 18.39 -9.16
CA VAL A 273 50.63 18.99 -8.33
C VAL A 273 50.06 17.99 -7.33
N LEU A 274 49.78 16.74 -7.72
CA LEU A 274 49.33 15.72 -6.78
C LEU A 274 50.35 15.46 -5.66
N ASN A 275 51.64 15.43 -5.98
CA ASN A 275 52.70 15.29 -4.97
C ASN A 275 52.76 16.47 -3.99
N GLU A 276 52.49 17.69 -4.46
CA GLU A 276 52.40 18.88 -3.60
C GLU A 276 51.19 18.82 -2.66
N LEU A 277 50.07 18.28 -3.12
CA LEU A 277 48.85 18.14 -2.32
C LEU A 277 49.00 17.10 -1.19
N VAL A 278 49.80 16.06 -1.39
CA VAL A 278 50.02 14.98 -0.43
C VAL A 278 51.52 14.62 -0.28
N PRO A 279 52.33 15.54 0.28
CA PRO A 279 53.80 15.42 0.25
C PRO A 279 54.32 14.23 1.07
N ASN A 280 53.56 13.74 2.04
CA ASN A 280 53.99 12.71 2.99
C ASN A 280 53.63 11.26 2.56
N LEU A 281 52.95 11.06 1.43
CA LEU A 281 52.54 9.73 0.98
C LEU A 281 53.74 8.93 0.44
N LYS A 282 53.94 7.69 0.89
CA LYS A 282 55.08 6.86 0.42
C LYS A 282 54.88 6.34 -1.00
N ASP A 283 53.68 5.88 -1.33
CA ASP A 283 53.31 5.45 -2.67
C ASP A 283 53.11 6.67 -3.56
N ARG A 284 53.90 6.76 -4.64
CA ARG A 284 53.89 7.89 -5.59
C ARG A 284 53.14 7.58 -6.88
N SER A 285 52.40 6.48 -6.94
CA SER A 285 51.49 6.20 -8.06
C SER A 285 50.38 7.25 -8.12
N GLU A 286 49.95 7.57 -9.34
CA GLU A 286 48.89 8.56 -9.60
C GLU A 286 47.62 8.25 -8.79
N LYS A 287 47.20 6.98 -8.82
CA LYS A 287 46.02 6.49 -8.10
C LYS A 287 46.14 6.73 -6.59
N ALA A 288 47.25 6.35 -5.96
CA ALA A 288 47.44 6.50 -4.52
C ALA A 288 47.46 7.97 -4.10
N LEU A 289 48.16 8.82 -4.86
CA LEU A 289 48.22 10.26 -4.60
C LEU A 289 46.84 10.90 -4.71
N ARG A 290 46.07 10.55 -5.75
CA ARG A 290 44.71 11.08 -5.96
C ARG A 290 43.76 10.62 -4.87
N GLU A 291 43.77 9.34 -4.51
CA GLU A 291 42.96 8.78 -3.43
C GLU A 291 43.26 9.46 -2.08
N GLU A 292 44.53 9.71 -1.76
CA GLU A 292 44.92 10.41 -0.54
C GLU A 292 44.50 11.88 -0.57
N ALA A 293 44.66 12.57 -1.72
CA ALA A 293 44.25 13.95 -1.86
C ALA A 293 42.73 14.13 -1.65
N LEU A 294 41.92 13.18 -2.14
CA LEU A 294 40.46 13.19 -1.97
C LEU A 294 40.02 13.11 -0.49
N LYS A 295 40.81 12.49 0.40
CA LYS A 295 40.47 12.40 1.83
C LYS A 295 40.43 13.76 2.52
N SER A 296 41.21 14.72 2.04
CA SER A 296 41.26 16.09 2.56
C SER A 296 40.15 17.00 2.01
N ILE A 297 39.40 16.54 1.02
CA ILE A 297 38.35 17.35 0.38
C ILE A 297 37.04 17.15 1.14
N GLU A 298 36.56 18.21 1.78
CA GLU A 298 35.23 18.23 2.37
C GLU A 298 34.17 18.72 1.38
N VAL A 299 32.99 18.09 1.44
CA VAL A 299 31.79 18.45 0.70
C VAL A 299 30.75 18.97 1.69
N ASP A 300 30.19 20.13 1.38
CA ASP A 300 29.13 20.72 2.18
C ASP A 300 27.85 19.86 2.05
N LYS A 301 27.30 19.44 3.19
CA LYS A 301 26.04 18.70 3.27
C LYS A 301 24.88 19.49 2.65
N ALA A 302 24.90 20.83 2.72
CA ALA A 302 23.89 21.67 2.08
C ALA A 302 23.86 21.46 0.56
N LYS A 303 25.02 21.27 -0.08
CA LYS A 303 25.11 21.00 -1.52
C LYS A 303 24.51 19.64 -1.90
N LEU A 304 24.66 18.63 -1.04
CA LEU A 304 24.06 17.31 -1.24
C LEU A 304 22.54 17.37 -1.10
N ILE A 305 22.04 18.11 -0.11
CA ILE A 305 20.59 18.33 0.09
C ILE A 305 19.99 19.12 -1.09
N GLU A 306 20.69 20.14 -1.58
CA GLU A 306 20.29 20.90 -2.78
C GLU A 306 20.12 19.98 -3.99
N LEU A 307 21.12 19.15 -4.29
CA LEU A 307 21.06 18.17 -5.38
C LEU A 307 19.90 17.17 -5.21
N ALA A 308 19.69 16.67 -3.98
CA ALA A 308 18.59 15.77 -3.68
C ALA A 308 17.23 16.43 -4.01
N ASN A 309 17.05 17.69 -3.58
CA ASN A 309 15.83 18.46 -3.83
C ASN A 309 15.63 18.80 -5.30
N GLU A 310 16.71 19.10 -6.03
CA GLU A 310 16.64 19.28 -7.49
C GLU A 310 16.11 18.03 -8.20
N ARG A 311 16.59 16.83 -7.82
CA ARG A 311 16.09 15.56 -8.37
C ARG A 311 14.61 15.36 -8.06
N ALA A 312 14.19 15.59 -6.81
CA ALA A 312 12.80 15.49 -6.41
C ALA A 312 11.90 16.46 -7.21
N ASN A 313 12.38 17.68 -7.46
CA ASN A 313 11.71 18.66 -8.29
C ASN A 313 11.63 18.22 -9.75
N ALA A 314 12.69 17.65 -10.32
CA ALA A 314 12.69 17.10 -11.68
C ALA A 314 11.62 15.99 -11.84
N VAL A 315 11.49 15.09 -10.86
CA VAL A 315 10.42 14.08 -10.83
C VAL A 315 9.05 14.73 -10.75
N LYS A 316 8.87 15.69 -9.83
CA LYS A 316 7.60 16.40 -9.65
C LYS A 316 7.17 17.12 -10.93
N GLU A 317 8.07 17.85 -11.59
CA GLU A 317 7.80 18.55 -12.84
C GLU A 317 7.45 17.58 -13.96
N ALA A 318 8.15 16.45 -14.07
CA ALA A 318 7.83 15.41 -15.04
C ALA A 318 6.42 14.83 -14.82
N LEU A 319 6.02 14.55 -13.57
CA LEU A 319 4.69 14.07 -13.22
C LEU A 319 3.60 15.12 -13.54
N ILE A 320 3.83 16.38 -13.18
CA ILE A 320 2.87 17.47 -13.47
C ILE A 320 2.71 17.66 -14.98
N LYS A 321 3.82 17.70 -15.72
CA LYS A 321 3.81 17.80 -17.18
C LYS A 321 3.06 16.63 -17.84
N ALA A 322 3.10 15.44 -17.21
CA ALA A 322 2.39 14.26 -17.66
C ALA A 322 0.90 14.20 -17.21
N GLY A 323 0.43 15.23 -16.49
CA GLY A 323 -0.99 15.40 -16.14
C GLY A 323 -1.36 15.13 -14.68
N LEU A 324 -0.39 14.91 -13.78
CA LEU A 324 -0.68 14.77 -12.35
C LEU A 324 -0.87 16.15 -11.69
N GLU A 325 -2.00 16.35 -11.02
CA GLU A 325 -2.23 17.56 -10.24
C GLU A 325 -1.18 17.74 -9.13
N ALA A 326 -0.64 18.95 -9.00
CA ALA A 326 0.40 19.26 -8.02
C ALA A 326 -0.04 18.98 -6.57
N GLY A 327 -1.33 19.14 -6.25
CA GLY A 327 -1.89 18.83 -4.92
C GLY A 327 -1.91 17.32 -4.58
N ARG A 328 -1.60 16.44 -5.54
CA ARG A 328 -1.47 14.98 -5.32
C ARG A 328 -0.01 14.53 -5.18
N ILE A 329 0.92 15.46 -5.01
CA ILE A 329 2.35 15.19 -4.83
C ILE A 329 2.82 15.84 -3.53
N ASN A 330 3.31 15.01 -2.60
CA ASN A 330 3.95 15.46 -1.37
C ASN A 330 5.47 15.26 -1.50
N ILE A 331 6.25 16.27 -1.10
CA ILE A 331 7.71 16.15 -0.99
C ILE A 331 8.06 16.06 0.49
N ASN A 332 8.80 15.02 0.87
CA ASN A 332 9.32 14.83 2.23
C ASN A 332 10.67 15.51 2.40
N ASP A 333 11.18 15.52 3.62
CA ASP A 333 12.53 16.00 3.90
C ASP A 333 13.60 15.13 3.23
N ALA A 334 14.67 15.78 2.77
CA ALA A 334 15.80 15.10 2.14
C ALA A 334 16.54 14.19 3.13
N THR A 335 16.98 13.03 2.67
CA THR A 335 17.72 12.06 3.48
C THR A 335 18.88 11.42 2.71
N SER A 336 19.78 10.74 3.41
CA SER A 336 20.81 9.92 2.76
C SER A 336 20.25 8.55 2.38
N SER A 337 20.68 8.00 1.24
CA SER A 337 20.39 6.62 0.86
C SER A 337 21.65 5.88 0.43
N GLU A 338 21.63 4.55 0.54
CA GLU A 338 22.66 3.72 -0.09
C GLU A 338 22.54 3.78 -1.62
N PRO A 339 23.65 3.75 -2.36
CA PRO A 339 23.61 3.70 -3.81
C PRO A 339 23.05 2.38 -4.32
N LYS A 340 22.30 2.45 -5.42
CA LYS A 340 21.78 1.28 -6.13
C LYS A 340 22.76 0.85 -7.20
N GLN A 341 23.08 -0.44 -7.25
CA GLN A 341 24.05 -1.04 -8.18
C GLN A 341 25.42 -0.33 -8.17
N ASN A 342 25.77 0.31 -7.05
CA ASN A 342 26.97 1.13 -6.88
C ASN A 342 27.15 2.24 -7.96
N THR A 343 26.07 2.65 -8.61
CA THR A 343 26.10 3.56 -9.78
C THR A 343 25.08 4.69 -9.66
N TYR A 344 23.92 4.41 -9.05
CA TYR A 344 22.80 5.34 -9.02
C TYR A 344 22.47 5.81 -7.60
N THR A 345 22.00 7.05 -7.52
CA THR A 345 21.32 7.57 -6.33
C THR A 345 19.83 7.67 -6.64
N SER A 346 18.99 7.12 -5.77
CA SER A 346 17.57 6.88 -6.06
C SER A 346 16.68 7.83 -5.27
N VAL A 347 15.92 8.69 -5.94
CA VAL A 347 14.80 9.40 -5.32
C VAL A 347 13.74 8.38 -4.93
N LEU A 348 13.33 8.34 -3.67
CA LEU A 348 12.37 7.34 -3.21
C LEU A 348 10.95 7.81 -3.47
N MET A 349 10.12 6.89 -3.94
CA MET A 349 8.72 7.10 -4.22
C MET A 349 7.89 6.36 -3.19
N GLY A 350 6.79 6.97 -2.75
CA GLY A 350 5.85 6.38 -1.80
C GLY A 350 4.42 6.84 -2.05
N VAL A 351 3.51 6.43 -1.18
CA VAL A 351 2.12 6.89 -1.17
C VAL A 351 1.86 7.65 0.12
N ALA A 352 1.17 8.78 0.01
CA ALA A 352 0.77 9.62 1.14
C ALA A 352 -0.75 9.63 1.33
N ASN A 353 -1.17 10.06 2.51
CA ASN A 353 -2.58 10.22 2.90
C ASN A 353 -3.20 11.57 2.49
#